data_AF-A0ABD2AA01-F1
#
_entry.id   AF-A0ABD2AA01-F1
#
_cell.length_a   1.000
_cell.length_b   1.000
_cell.length_c   1.000
_cell.angle_alpha   90.00
_cell.angle_beta   90.00
_cell.angle_gamma   90.00
#
_symmetry.space_group_name_H-M   'P 1'
#
loop_
_entity.id
_entity.type
_entity.pdbx_description
1 polymer ?
#
loop_
_entity_poly.entity_id
_entity_poly.type
_entity_poly.pdbx_seq_one_letter_code
_entity_poly.pdbx_strand_id
1 'polypeptide(L)' 'MPLVGAWLKIWIYLGFIFGWTIGARPRFDTSTDMGLVLIPADAEVDSVIFRLRATDQDADFPLIFEITGNY' A
#
# COMPACT_ATOMS: atom_id res chain seq x y z
N MET A 1 -31.30 29.82 -9.82
CA MET A 1 -30.61 30.47 -8.69
C MET A 1 -29.10 30.25 -8.84
N PRO A 2 -28.31 31.29 -9.14
CA PRO A 2 -26.88 31.15 -9.46
C PRO A 2 -26.05 30.56 -8.32
N LEU A 3 -26.48 30.75 -7.07
CA LEU A 3 -25.83 30.21 -5.87
C LEU A 3 -25.80 28.67 -5.86
N VAL A 4 -26.91 28.02 -6.23
CA VAL A 4 -27.05 26.56 -6.22
C VAL A 4 -26.10 25.91 -7.24
N GLY A 5 -25.93 26.53 -8.42
CA GLY A 5 -25.00 26.05 -9.43
C GLY A 5 -23.52 26.18 -9.03
N ALA A 6 -23.17 27.23 -8.26
CA ALA A 6 -21.83 27.41 -7.72
C ALA A 6 -21.51 26.35 -6.64
N TRP A 7 -22.45 26.10 -5.72
CA TRP A 7 -22.30 25.07 -4.69
C TRP A 7 -22.15 23.66 -5.28
N LEU A 8 -22.93 23.32 -6.31
CA LEU A 8 -22.81 22.03 -6.98
C LEU A 8 -21.41 21.83 -7.60
N LYS A 9 -20.86 22.86 -8.27
CA LYS A 9 -19.50 22.81 -8.83
C LYS A 9 -18.45 22.61 -7.74
N ILE A 10 -18.58 23.30 -6.62
CA ILE A 10 -17.68 23.16 -5.47
C ILE A 10 -17.68 21.73 -4.96
N TRP A 11 -18.86 21.11 -4.77
CA TRP A 11 -18.96 19.72 -4.33
C TRP A 11 -18.36 18.73 -5.34
N ILE A 12 -18.53 18.98 -6.64
CA ILE A 12 -17.91 18.16 -7.70
C ILE A 12 -16.38 18.28 -7.63
N TYR A 13 -15.83 19.49 -7.55
CA TYR A 13 -14.39 19.69 -7.46
C TYR A 13 -13.79 19.10 -6.18
N LEU A 14 -14.47 19.25 -5.03
CA LEU A 14 -14.08 18.61 -3.78
C LEU A 14 -14.08 17.07 -3.92
N GLY A 15 -15.12 16.49 -4.53
CA GLY A 15 -15.19 15.06 -4.79
C GLY A 15 -14.04 14.54 -5.67
N PHE A 16 -13.69 15.28 -6.72
CA PHE A 16 -12.53 14.95 -7.57
C PHE A 16 -11.20 15.04 -6.83
N ILE A 17 -11.00 16.07 -6.01
CA ILE A 17 -9.77 16.22 -5.21
C ILE A 17 -9.66 15.07 -4.19
N PHE A 18 -10.71 14.79 -3.43
CA PHE A 18 -10.70 13.70 -2.45
C PHE A 18 -10.54 12.32 -3.10
N GLY A 19 -11.19 12.08 -4.25
CA GLY A 19 -11.06 10.82 -5.00
C GLY A 19 -9.65 10.59 -5.53
N TRP A 20 -8.95 11.65 -5.97
CA TRP A 20 -7.58 11.56 -6.48
C TRP A 20 -6.54 11.31 -5.39
N THR A 21 -6.81 11.75 -4.15
CA THR A 21 -5.88 11.54 -3.02
C THR A 21 -5.85 10.13 -2.45
N ILE A 22 -6.71 9.22 -2.94
CA ILE A 22 -6.54 7.78 -2.70
C ILE A 22 -5.41 7.30 -3.61
N GLY A 23 -4.21 7.80 -3.33
CA GLY A 23 -3.01 7.50 -4.10
C GLY A 23 -2.77 6.01 -4.15
N ALA A 24 -2.36 5.53 -5.30
CA ALA A 24 -1.81 4.20 -5.42
C ALA A 24 -0.49 4.19 -4.64
N ARG A 25 -0.44 3.28 -3.69
CA ARG A 25 0.70 3.06 -2.82
C ARG A 25 0.95 1.56 -2.84
N PRO A 26 2.20 1.12 -2.69
CA PRO A 26 2.50 -0.28 -2.48
C PRO A 26 1.65 -0.82 -1.32
N ARG A 27 0.92 -1.90 -1.58
CA ARG A 27 0.13 -2.62 -0.56
C ARG A 27 0.65 -4.03 -0.45
N PHE A 28 1.00 -4.43 0.76
CA PHE A 28 1.36 -5.82 1.05
C PHE A 28 0.17 -6.75 0.84
N ASP A 29 0.45 -7.94 0.33
CA ASP A 29 -0.53 -9.00 0.14
C ASP A 29 -0.81 -9.70 1.48
N THR A 30 -1.88 -9.28 2.16
CA THR A 30 -2.29 -9.83 3.46
C THR A 30 -3.09 -11.14 3.36
N SER A 31 -3.19 -11.75 2.17
CA SER A 31 -3.85 -13.05 2.02
C SER A 31 -3.09 -14.20 2.69
N THR A 32 -1.79 -13.98 2.94
CA THR A 32 -0.96 -14.83 3.80
C THR A 32 -0.76 -14.15 5.15
N ASP A 33 -0.72 -14.93 6.22
CA ASP A 33 -0.50 -14.42 7.57
C ASP A 33 0.97 -13.99 7.71
N MET A 34 1.24 -12.74 7.34
CA MET A 34 2.58 -12.16 7.25
C MET A 34 3.15 -11.76 8.62
N GLY A 35 2.37 -11.86 9.70
CA GLY A 35 2.71 -11.30 11.01
C GLY A 35 3.57 -12.20 11.89
N LEU A 36 3.55 -13.53 11.67
CA LEU A 36 4.27 -14.48 12.52
C LEU A 36 4.67 -15.74 11.74
N VAL A 37 5.98 -15.97 11.62
CA VAL A 37 6.54 -17.18 11.00
C VAL A 37 7.43 -17.90 12.01
N LEU A 38 7.22 -19.20 12.18
CA LEU A 38 8.10 -20.05 12.99
C LEU A 38 9.32 -20.46 12.17
N ILE A 39 10.51 -20.27 12.72
CA ILE A 39 11.78 -20.59 12.07
C ILE A 39 12.50 -21.63 12.94
N PRO A 40 13.00 -22.73 12.36
CA PRO A 40 13.84 -23.68 13.09
C PRO A 40 15.08 -22.99 13.67
N ALA A 41 15.48 -23.40 14.88
CA ALA A 41 16.65 -22.82 15.55
C ALA A 41 17.97 -23.12 14.84
N ASP A 42 17.99 -24.13 13.97
CA ASP A 42 19.11 -24.62 13.19
C ASP A 42 19.03 -24.22 11.71
N ALA A 43 18.15 -23.28 11.35
CA ALA A 43 18.07 -22.77 9.97
C ALA A 43 19.44 -22.23 9.51
N GLU A 44 19.88 -22.67 8.34
CA GLU A 44 21.15 -22.25 7.76
C GLU A 44 21.13 -20.74 7.42
N VAL A 45 22.29 -20.11 7.47
CA VAL A 45 22.46 -18.74 6.98
C VAL A 45 22.01 -18.66 5.51
N ASP A 46 21.38 -17.55 5.15
CA ASP A 46 20.77 -17.31 3.83
C ASP A 46 19.54 -18.20 3.49
N SER A 47 19.02 -18.95 4.45
CA SER A 47 17.74 -19.63 4.31
C SER A 47 16.60 -18.63 4.06
N VAL A 48 15.83 -18.88 3.01
CA VAL A 48 14.64 -18.08 2.71
C VAL A 48 13.51 -18.46 3.66
N ILE A 49 13.22 -17.58 4.64
CA ILE A 49 12.16 -17.77 5.64
C ILE A 49 10.77 -17.50 5.04
N PHE A 50 10.62 -16.39 4.33
CA PHE A 50 9.34 -15.97 3.76
C PHE A 50 9.55 -15.09 2.53
N ARG A 51 8.60 -15.10 1.59
CA ARG A 51 8.61 -14.26 0.38
C ARG A 51 7.47 -13.26 0.45
N LEU A 52 7.81 -12.00 0.69
CA LEU A 52 6.85 -10.90 0.70
C LEU A 52 6.33 -10.66 -0.72
N ARG A 53 5.05 -10.28 -0.79
CA ARG A 53 4.40 -9.81 -2.02
C ARG A 53 3.73 -8.49 -1.73
N ALA A 54 3.80 -7.60 -2.71
CA ALA A 54 3.06 -6.35 -2.68
C ALA A 54 2.55 -6.05 -4.09
N THR A 55 1.46 -5.30 -4.15
CA THR A 55 0.90 -4.78 -5.39
C THR A 55 0.99 -3.26 -5.34
N ASP A 56 1.44 -2.68 -6.44
CA ASP A 56 1.36 -1.25 -6.68
C ASP A 56 0.64 -1.02 -8.02
N GLN A 57 -0.29 -0.08 -8.03
CA GLN A 57 -1.12 0.24 -9.20
C GLN A 57 -0.47 1.33 -10.08
N ASP A 58 0.53 2.08 -9.56
CA ASP A 58 1.16 3.20 -10.28
C ASP A 58 2.34 2.79 -11.17
N ALA A 59 2.66 1.48 -11.24
CA ALA A 59 3.63 0.87 -12.16
C ALA A 59 5.12 1.22 -11.94
N ASP A 60 5.55 1.40 -10.69
CA ASP A 60 6.97 1.49 -10.34
C ASP A 60 7.58 0.07 -10.18
N PHE A 61 7.94 -0.56 -11.31
CA PHE A 61 8.69 -1.82 -11.33
C PHE A 61 10.21 -1.56 -11.41
N PRO A 62 11.04 -2.27 -10.62
CA PRO A 62 10.70 -3.29 -9.64
C PRO A 62 10.33 -2.69 -8.27
N LEU A 63 9.47 -3.40 -7.53
CA LEU A 63 9.20 -3.09 -6.12
C LEU A 63 10.46 -3.33 -5.27
N ILE A 64 10.79 -2.36 -4.44
CA ILE A 64 11.91 -2.41 -3.49
C ILE A 64 11.36 -2.71 -2.10
N PHE A 65 11.96 -3.68 -1.42
CA PHE A 65 11.60 -4.07 -0.06
C PHE A 65 12.76 -3.76 0.88
N GLU A 66 12.45 -3.12 2.01
CA GLU A 66 13.41 -2.77 3.06
C GLU A 66 12.91 -3.29 4.41
N ILE A 67 13.84 -3.73 5.26
CA ILE A 67 13.54 -4.16 6.62
C ILE A 67 13.82 -2.99 7.56
N THR A 68 12.78 -2.46 8.19
CA THR A 68 12.90 -1.42 9.23
C THR A 68 12.77 -2.07 10.60
N GLY A 69 13.79 -1.98 11.44
CA GLY A 69 13.76 -2.44 12.84
C GLY A 69 13.50 -1.30 13.81
N ASN A 70 12.76 -1.57 14.88
CA ASN A 70 12.80 -0.72 16.07
C ASN A 70 14.00 -1.18 16.93
N TYR A 71 14.94 -0.28 17.15
CA TYR A 71 16.08 -0.48 18.06
C TYR A 71 15.65 -0.57 19.52
#